data_AF-A0A8B5X1C5-F1
#
_entry.id   AF-A0A8B5X1C5-F1
#
_cell.length_a   1.000
_cell.length_b   1.000
_cell.length_c   1.000
_cell.angle_alpha   90.00
_cell.angle_beta   90.00
_cell.angle_gamma   90.00
#
_symmetry.space_group_name_H-M   'P 1'
#
loop_
_entity.id
_entity.type
_entity.pdbx_description
1 polymer ?
#
loop_
_entity_poly.entity_id
_entity_poly.type
_entity_poly.pdbx_seq_one_letter_code
_entity_poly.pdbx_strand_id
1 'polypeptide(L)'
;MAHARRGSVDDPDSREGRRAARSHRRSGPTRGSDDRDARRERVPGSVTGRSVRSGAADSPPAAIGRPPHRPRPAENPLGRSSVISKTAFVRTAIPVLLIVLLAATFVLGRRSGRTDAGLIIDPIVAIRPTDVERIRIDARFSRPDAEPVVLFRVPEWDGWAAQLDAATVPARASRVEDFIERILSPRPQRIVTREPAHHAALYVSGATGDSVSLEDAEQSTLVRLLFGLPGRDRGSLYMRLGGEPTVFAVDPAPSFFLTRESEYWADTRVFPAPIDIDRVEFVRYGDTHVFVREYRDGQDVWNDGAARVDASRVHGKLRALFGLQADSVRRARPFVGETIVVRLDGRREYVVTYSGVDESAVSVMVRGPRLYETGTTEAFVYTVPRDNFLDAIPVGEGRSR
;
A
#
# COMPACT_ATOMS: atom_id res chain seq x y z
N MET A 1 -64.57 4.35 34.89
CA MET A 1 -63.14 4.20 35.26
C MET A 1 -62.43 5.47 34.81
N ALA A 2 -62.46 6.57 35.56
CA ALA A 2 -61.68 6.90 36.77
C ALA A 2 -60.19 7.21 36.48
N HIS A 3 -59.84 8.51 36.53
CA HIS A 3 -58.65 9.21 37.07
C HIS A 3 -57.35 8.41 37.35
N ALA A 4 -56.11 8.94 37.34
CA ALA A 4 -55.48 10.23 37.06
C ALA A 4 -53.96 10.11 37.39
N ARG A 5 -53.18 11.16 37.02
CA ARG A 5 -52.00 11.75 37.74
C ARG A 5 -50.60 11.10 37.73
N ARG A 6 -49.66 11.90 37.19
CA ARG A 6 -48.42 12.53 37.76
C ARG A 6 -47.41 11.72 38.59
N GLY A 7 -46.13 11.89 38.20
CA GLY A 7 -44.92 12.03 39.03
C GLY A 7 -43.72 12.12 38.07
N SER A 8 -43.03 13.24 37.84
CA SER A 8 -42.25 14.11 38.74
C SER A 8 -41.21 13.30 39.53
N VAL A 9 -39.99 13.20 39.00
CA VAL A 9 -38.80 12.80 39.76
C VAL A 9 -37.77 13.90 39.60
N ASP A 10 -37.34 14.36 40.77
CA ASP A 10 -36.48 15.50 41.05
C ASP A 10 -35.04 15.28 40.59
N ASP A 11 -34.46 16.39 40.16
CA ASP A 11 -33.03 16.62 39.93
C ASP A 11 -32.46 17.33 41.17
N PRO A 12 -31.47 16.72 41.85
CA PRO A 12 -30.58 17.49 42.70
C PRO A 12 -29.13 17.05 42.51
N ASP A 13 -28.33 17.85 41.81
CA ASP A 13 -27.09 18.34 42.43
C ASP A 13 -26.43 19.44 41.60
N SER A 14 -26.63 20.67 42.06
CA SER A 14 -25.78 21.82 41.74
C SER A 14 -25.31 22.43 43.05
N ARG A 15 -23.99 22.34 43.33
CA ARG A 15 -23.21 23.22 44.22
C ARG A 15 -21.74 22.83 44.14
N GLU A 16 -20.92 23.69 43.54
CA GLU A 16 -20.08 24.70 44.22
C GLU A 16 -18.74 24.15 44.73
N GLY A 17 -17.65 24.70 44.17
CA GLY A 17 -16.30 24.38 44.61
C GLY A 17 -15.20 25.21 43.96
N ARG A 18 -15.38 26.53 43.87
CA ARG A 18 -14.25 27.45 43.60
C ARG A 18 -13.37 27.54 44.85
N ARG A 19 -12.10 27.13 44.75
CA ARG A 19 -11.00 27.73 45.54
C ARG A 19 -9.71 27.82 44.72
N ALA A 20 -9.20 29.04 44.67
CA ALA A 20 -7.90 29.43 44.18
C ALA A 20 -6.79 29.12 45.21
N ALA A 21 -5.55 28.97 44.73
CA ALA A 21 -4.43 29.87 45.03
C ALA A 21 -3.06 29.17 45.10
N ARG A 22 -2.08 29.77 44.41
CA ARG A 22 -0.64 29.93 44.80
C ARG A 22 0.22 28.66 44.88
N SER A 23 1.52 28.63 44.64
CA SER A 23 2.56 29.52 44.07
C SER A 23 3.89 28.77 44.25
N HIS A 24 4.92 29.13 43.48
CA HIS A 24 6.33 28.70 43.58
C HIS A 24 6.62 27.31 42.93
N ARG A 25 7.68 27.11 42.14
CA ARG A 25 9.06 27.59 42.33
C ARG A 25 9.85 27.51 41.01
N ARG A 26 10.63 28.56 40.75
CA ARG A 26 11.78 28.62 39.82
C ARG A 26 12.86 27.60 40.21
N SER A 27 13.50 27.00 39.20
CA SER A 27 14.90 26.56 39.10
C SER A 27 15.03 26.05 37.65
N GLY A 28 15.81 26.56 36.70
CA GLY A 28 17.17 27.11 36.70
C GLY A 28 17.88 26.40 35.52
N PRO A 29 18.50 27.09 34.55
CA PRO A 29 19.05 26.45 33.35
C PRO A 29 20.48 25.99 33.58
N THR A 30 20.78 24.73 33.30
CA THR A 30 22.17 24.24 33.23
C THR A 30 22.71 24.45 31.82
N ARG A 31 23.57 25.47 31.69
CA ARG A 31 24.63 25.55 30.68
C ARG A 31 25.60 24.39 30.91
N GLY A 32 25.82 23.58 29.88
CA GLY A 32 26.97 22.69 29.74
C GLY A 32 27.63 22.98 28.40
N SER A 33 28.77 23.64 28.46
CA SER A 33 29.69 23.94 27.37
C SER A 33 30.55 22.73 27.01
N ASP A 34 31.03 22.73 25.76
CA ASP A 34 32.29 22.17 25.27
C ASP A 34 32.59 20.68 25.53
N ASP A 35 32.65 19.86 24.47
CA ASP A 35 33.94 19.59 23.82
C ASP A 35 33.77 18.67 22.59
N ARG A 36 34.47 19.06 21.52
CA ARG A 36 35.31 18.25 20.61
C ARG A 36 34.96 16.76 20.46
N ASP A 37 34.65 16.34 19.24
CA ASP A 37 35.68 15.71 18.41
C ASP A 37 35.18 15.40 17.00
N ALA A 38 35.91 15.95 16.04
CA ALA A 38 35.79 15.66 14.63
C ALA A 38 36.40 14.26 14.36
N ARG A 39 35.56 13.25 14.13
CA ARG A 39 35.98 12.02 13.46
C ARG A 39 35.51 12.01 12.02
N ARG A 40 36.43 12.46 11.15
CA ARG A 40 36.44 12.15 9.71
C ARG A 40 36.60 10.63 9.57
N GLU A 41 35.53 9.92 9.25
CA GLU A 41 35.66 8.59 8.68
C GLU A 41 36.05 8.70 7.21
N ARG A 42 37.23 8.14 6.95
CA ARG A 42 37.80 7.96 5.63
C ARG A 42 36.93 6.96 4.87
N VAL A 43 36.54 7.33 3.67
CA VAL A 43 36.10 6.42 2.60
C VAL A 43 37.34 5.73 2.03
N PRO A 44 37.47 4.39 2.08
CA PRO A 44 38.21 3.64 1.09
C PRO A 44 37.20 3.22 0.00
N GLY A 45 37.33 3.67 -1.23
CA GLY A 45 38.41 3.19 -2.09
C GLY A 45 37.81 2.13 -3.01
N SER A 46 37.39 2.61 -4.19
CA SER A 46 36.97 1.81 -5.34
C SER A 46 37.97 0.70 -5.65
N VAL A 47 37.50 -0.56 -5.68
CA VAL A 47 38.24 -1.65 -6.33
C VAL A 47 37.49 -2.05 -7.58
N THR A 48 38.10 -1.69 -8.71
CA THR A 48 37.82 -2.18 -10.05
C THR A 48 38.04 -3.70 -10.12
N GLY A 49 36.96 -4.45 -10.24
CA GLY A 49 36.94 -5.90 -10.49
C GLY A 49 36.94 -6.20 -11.99
N ARG A 50 38.09 -6.68 -12.45
CA ARG A 50 38.48 -6.95 -13.83
C ARG A 50 37.73 -8.14 -14.45
N SER A 51 37.37 -7.92 -15.71
CA SER A 51 36.95 -8.90 -16.74
C SER A 51 37.98 -10.02 -16.99
N VAL A 52 37.51 -11.27 -16.97
CA VAL A 52 38.06 -12.49 -17.63
C VAL A 52 36.84 -13.41 -17.89
N ARG A 53 36.27 -13.55 -19.09
CA ARG A 53 36.70 -14.21 -20.35
C ARG A 53 36.94 -15.73 -20.24
N SER A 54 35.92 -16.52 -20.64
CA SER A 54 36.01 -17.85 -21.28
C SER A 54 34.55 -18.28 -21.55
N GLY A 55 34.07 -18.72 -22.71
CA GLY A 55 34.71 -19.26 -23.91
C GLY A 55 33.90 -20.49 -24.36
N ALA A 56 33.01 -20.34 -25.34
CA ALA A 56 32.45 -21.39 -26.19
C ALA A 56 31.60 -20.69 -27.27
N ALA A 57 32.13 -20.40 -28.46
CA ALA A 57 32.29 -21.33 -29.59
C ALA A 57 30.93 -21.89 -30.04
N ASP A 58 30.29 -21.19 -30.98
CA ASP A 58 29.69 -21.79 -32.17
C ASP A 58 29.39 -20.70 -33.21
N SER A 59 29.83 -20.94 -34.43
CA SER A 59 29.57 -20.15 -35.63
C SER A 59 29.54 -21.12 -36.82
N PRO A 60 29.04 -20.71 -37.99
CA PRO A 60 27.64 -20.61 -38.39
C PRO A 60 27.36 -21.58 -39.57
N PRO A 61 26.22 -21.46 -40.28
CA PRO A 61 26.41 -21.46 -41.72
C PRO A 61 25.54 -20.48 -42.53
N ALA A 62 26.20 -20.03 -43.60
CA ALA A 62 25.70 -19.85 -44.96
C ALA A 62 24.75 -18.67 -45.28
N ALA A 63 25.41 -17.64 -45.80
CA ALA A 63 24.84 -16.67 -46.74
C ALA A 63 24.46 -17.35 -48.07
N ILE A 64 23.26 -17.03 -48.57
CA ILE A 64 22.82 -17.20 -49.96
C ILE A 64 22.49 -15.77 -50.40
N GLY A 65 23.20 -15.11 -51.30
CA GLY A 65 23.51 -15.54 -52.66
C GLY A 65 22.74 -14.62 -53.62
N ARG A 66 23.13 -13.35 -53.70
CA ARG A 66 22.64 -12.40 -54.72
C ARG A 66 23.34 -12.70 -56.06
N PRO A 67 22.61 -12.93 -57.17
CA PRO A 67 23.23 -12.98 -58.49
C PRO A 67 23.37 -11.58 -59.12
N PRO A 68 24.34 -11.41 -60.05
CA PRO A 68 24.71 -10.13 -60.64
C PRO A 68 23.92 -9.78 -61.91
N HIS A 69 24.02 -8.51 -62.28
CA HIS A 69 23.54 -7.88 -63.51
C HIS A 69 23.85 -8.65 -64.81
N ARG A 70 22.89 -8.61 -65.75
CA ARG A 70 23.16 -8.60 -67.19
C ARG A 70 22.41 -7.45 -67.86
N PRO A 71 23.05 -6.67 -68.74
CA PRO A 71 22.38 -5.74 -69.64
C PRO A 71 22.01 -6.47 -70.94
N ARG A 72 20.84 -6.18 -71.51
CA ARG A 72 20.45 -6.58 -72.87
C ARG A 72 19.39 -5.61 -73.43
N PRO A 73 19.26 -5.53 -74.77
CA PRO A 73 19.49 -4.33 -75.54
C PRO A 73 18.21 -3.60 -75.91
N ALA A 74 18.39 -2.38 -76.42
CA ALA A 74 17.38 -1.59 -77.07
C ALA A 74 16.73 -2.33 -78.25
N GLU A 75 15.42 -2.57 -78.16
CA GLU A 75 14.56 -2.76 -79.33
C GLU A 75 13.30 -1.92 -79.11
N ASN A 76 13.12 -0.98 -80.03
CA ASN A 76 11.93 -0.18 -80.28
C ASN A 76 11.77 -0.24 -81.81
N PRO A 77 10.59 -0.03 -82.40
CA PRO A 77 9.21 -0.32 -81.98
C PRO A 77 8.53 -1.21 -83.06
N LEU A 78 7.24 -1.56 -82.91
CA LEU A 78 6.25 -1.48 -84.00
C LEU A 78 4.85 -1.92 -83.52
N GLY A 79 3.95 -0.95 -83.52
CA GLY A 79 2.55 -1.08 -83.96
C GLY A 79 1.72 -2.27 -83.47
N ARG A 80 1.08 -2.12 -82.32
CA ARG A 80 -0.26 -2.68 -82.09
C ARG A 80 -1.14 -1.64 -81.42
N SER A 81 -2.01 -1.03 -82.22
CA SER A 81 -3.16 -0.26 -81.77
C SER A 81 -4.08 -1.17 -80.96
N SER A 82 -3.91 -1.17 -79.64
CA SER A 82 -4.91 -1.71 -78.73
C SER A 82 -6.08 -0.74 -78.71
N VAL A 83 -7.18 -1.14 -79.36
CA VAL A 83 -8.49 -0.60 -79.05
C VAL A 83 -8.75 -0.96 -77.59
N ILE A 84 -8.48 -0.01 -76.69
CA ILE A 84 -8.78 -0.13 -75.27
C ILE A 84 -10.29 -0.27 -75.19
N SER A 85 -10.75 -1.51 -75.07
CA SER A 85 -12.13 -1.80 -74.76
C SER A 85 -12.47 -1.04 -73.48
N LYS A 86 -13.46 -0.13 -73.56
CA LYS A 86 -13.95 0.68 -72.43
C LYS A 86 -14.30 -0.19 -71.20
N THR A 87 -14.51 -1.50 -71.37
CA THR A 87 -14.78 -2.44 -70.27
C THR A 87 -13.56 -2.81 -69.42
N ALA A 88 -12.33 -2.71 -69.92
CA ALA A 88 -11.12 -3.02 -69.14
C ALA A 88 -10.77 -1.88 -68.15
N PHE A 89 -11.09 -0.64 -68.51
CA PHE A 89 -10.86 0.53 -67.66
C PHE A 89 -11.80 0.55 -66.45
N VAL A 90 -13.08 0.18 -66.65
CA VAL A 90 -14.07 0.13 -65.56
C VAL A 90 -13.73 -0.97 -64.54
N ARG A 91 -13.21 -2.12 -64.98
CA ARG A 91 -12.85 -3.24 -64.09
C ARG A 91 -11.65 -2.95 -63.19
N THR A 92 -10.74 -2.05 -63.58
CA THR A 92 -9.56 -1.68 -62.79
C THR A 92 -9.77 -0.41 -61.97
N ALA A 93 -10.60 0.53 -62.42
CA ALA A 93 -10.88 1.76 -61.69
C ALA A 93 -11.63 1.54 -60.37
N ILE A 94 -12.60 0.61 -60.34
CA ILE A 94 -13.41 0.32 -59.15
C ILE A 94 -12.57 -0.18 -57.96
N PRO A 95 -11.73 -1.23 -58.09
CA PRO A 95 -10.93 -1.71 -56.96
C PRO A 95 -9.91 -0.67 -56.49
N VAL A 96 -9.31 0.11 -57.40
CA VAL A 96 -8.39 1.19 -57.03
C VAL A 96 -9.11 2.28 -56.23
N LEU A 97 -10.30 2.70 -56.67
CA LEU A 97 -11.12 3.67 -55.93
C LEU A 97 -11.48 3.15 -54.54
N LEU A 98 -11.82 1.87 -54.42
CA LEU A 98 -12.22 1.24 -53.16
C LEU A 98 -11.04 1.13 -52.18
N ILE A 99 -9.83 0.82 -52.68
CA ILE A 99 -8.59 0.84 -51.88
C ILE A 99 -8.26 2.26 -51.42
N VAL A 100 -8.40 3.26 -52.29
CA VAL A 100 -8.17 4.67 -51.92
C VAL A 100 -9.20 5.12 -50.87
N LEU A 101 -10.45 4.69 -50.97
CA LEU A 101 -11.51 5.02 -50.02
C LEU A 101 -11.27 4.35 -48.65
N LEU A 102 -10.83 3.09 -48.65
CA LEU A 102 -10.40 2.37 -47.44
C LEU A 102 -9.14 2.99 -46.80
N ALA A 103 -8.16 3.38 -47.62
CA ALA A 103 -6.98 4.08 -47.13
C ALA A 103 -7.35 5.45 -46.56
N ALA A 104 -8.27 6.19 -47.21
CA ALA A 104 -8.76 7.46 -46.73
C ALA A 104 -9.53 7.31 -45.41
N THR A 105 -10.44 6.33 -45.27
CA THR A 105 -11.14 6.08 -44.01
C THR A 105 -10.18 5.60 -42.91
N PHE A 106 -9.16 4.83 -43.23
CA PHE A 106 -8.12 4.42 -42.27
C PHE A 106 -7.23 5.60 -41.83
N VAL A 107 -6.87 6.50 -42.75
CA VAL A 107 -6.07 7.70 -42.46
C VAL A 107 -6.90 8.73 -41.70
N LEU A 108 -8.17 8.95 -42.06
CA LEU A 108 -9.06 9.84 -41.33
C LEU A 108 -9.39 9.27 -39.93
N GLY A 109 -9.64 7.96 -39.82
CA GLY A 109 -9.82 7.27 -38.54
C GLY A 109 -8.59 7.29 -37.64
N ARG A 110 -7.38 7.34 -38.22
CA ARG A 110 -6.13 7.57 -37.47
C ARG A 110 -5.89 9.04 -37.11
N ARG A 111 -6.36 10.00 -37.92
CA ARG A 111 -6.19 11.43 -37.63
C ARG A 111 -7.12 11.91 -36.51
N SER A 112 -8.33 11.37 -36.39
CA SER A 112 -9.23 11.67 -35.27
C SER A 112 -8.75 11.12 -33.92
N GLY A 113 -7.75 10.23 -33.91
CA GLY A 113 -7.07 9.76 -32.68
C GLY A 113 -5.77 10.50 -32.34
N ARG A 114 -5.37 11.54 -33.09
CA ARG A 114 -4.02 12.13 -33.01
C ARG A 114 -3.97 13.62 -32.68
N THR A 115 -5.08 14.21 -32.19
CA THR A 115 -5.15 15.66 -31.94
C THR A 115 -4.49 16.15 -30.65
N ASP A 116 -4.08 15.29 -29.71
CA ASP A 116 -3.41 15.74 -28.47
C ASP A 116 -2.14 14.94 -28.11
N ALA A 117 -1.47 14.32 -29.10
CA ALA A 117 -0.28 13.50 -28.87
C ALA A 117 1.00 14.31 -28.47
N GLY A 118 0.84 15.57 -28.08
CA GLY A 118 1.94 16.45 -27.69
C GLY A 118 1.61 17.38 -26.51
N LEU A 119 0.46 17.22 -25.85
CA LEU A 119 0.27 17.86 -24.57
C LEU A 119 1.14 17.12 -23.55
N ILE A 120 2.29 17.70 -23.23
CA ILE A 120 2.93 17.49 -21.94
C ILE A 120 1.92 18.06 -20.95
N ILE A 121 0.99 17.22 -20.49
CA ILE A 121 0.03 17.64 -19.48
C ILE A 121 0.82 17.63 -18.18
N ASP A 122 1.00 18.83 -17.61
CA ASP A 122 1.52 18.98 -16.26
C ASP A 122 0.79 18.02 -15.32
N PRO A 123 1.47 17.47 -14.30
CA PRO A 123 0.82 16.59 -13.34
C PRO A 123 -0.45 17.28 -12.81
N ILE A 124 -1.57 16.55 -12.89
CA ILE A 124 -2.90 17.10 -12.52
C ILE A 124 -2.89 17.57 -11.05
N VAL A 125 -2.06 16.95 -10.22
CA VAL A 125 -1.94 17.22 -8.79
C VAL A 125 -0.49 17.59 -8.48
N ALA A 126 -0.29 18.79 -7.91
CA ALA A 126 1.02 19.28 -7.48
C ALA A 126 1.16 19.19 -5.96
N ILE A 127 1.10 17.97 -5.41
CA ILE A 127 1.26 17.70 -3.97
C ILE A 127 2.46 16.79 -3.76
N ARG A 128 3.27 17.08 -2.74
CA ARG A 128 4.36 16.19 -2.36
C ARG A 128 3.79 15.07 -1.48
N PRO A 129 4.13 13.79 -1.73
CA PRO A 129 3.65 12.68 -0.90
C PRO A 129 3.92 12.84 0.59
N THR A 130 4.99 13.54 0.97
CA THR A 130 5.36 13.83 2.36
C THR A 130 4.46 14.84 3.06
N ASP A 131 3.68 15.62 2.31
CA ASP A 131 2.74 16.58 2.90
C ASP A 131 1.40 15.90 3.27
N VAL A 132 1.18 14.66 2.83
CA VAL A 132 -0.05 13.90 3.10
C VAL A 132 0.05 13.23 4.46
N GLU A 133 -0.84 13.64 5.36
CA GLU A 133 -0.94 13.12 6.73
C GLU A 133 -2.20 12.28 6.92
N ARG A 134 -3.25 12.52 6.13
CA ARG A 134 -4.50 11.78 6.22
C ARG A 134 -5.13 11.57 4.86
N ILE A 135 -5.71 10.39 4.68
CA ILE A 135 -6.38 9.94 3.45
C ILE A 135 -7.77 9.45 3.83
N ARG A 136 -8.78 9.98 3.16
CA ARG A 136 -10.16 9.50 3.29
C ARG A 136 -10.64 9.01 1.93
N ILE A 137 -11.05 7.75 1.87
CA ILE A 137 -11.61 7.11 0.67
C ILE A 137 -13.08 6.82 0.93
N ASP A 138 -13.96 7.56 0.26
CA ASP A 138 -15.40 7.37 0.28
C ASP A 138 -15.81 6.71 -1.04
N ALA A 139 -15.95 5.39 -1.04
CA ALA A 139 -16.12 4.58 -2.24
C ALA A 139 -17.59 4.39 -2.65
N ARG A 140 -18.36 5.48 -2.75
CA ARG A 140 -19.82 5.44 -2.99
C ARG A 140 -20.22 4.74 -4.29
N PHE A 141 -19.38 4.83 -5.31
CA PHE A 141 -19.67 4.19 -6.60
C PHE A 141 -19.32 2.70 -6.53
N SER A 142 -18.12 2.39 -6.07
CA SER A 142 -17.61 1.03 -6.03
C SER A 142 -18.24 0.17 -4.93
N ARG A 143 -18.64 0.81 -3.82
CA ARG A 143 -19.13 0.20 -2.57
C ARG A 143 -20.16 1.14 -1.88
N PRO A 144 -21.39 1.23 -2.40
CA PRO A 144 -22.38 2.24 -1.98
C PRO A 144 -22.75 2.22 -0.50
N ASP A 145 -22.66 1.05 0.15
CA ASP A 145 -23.02 0.87 1.56
C ASP A 145 -21.80 0.73 2.48
N ALA A 146 -20.57 0.86 1.96
CA ALA A 146 -19.37 0.69 2.76
C ALA A 146 -19.03 1.94 3.57
N GLU A 147 -18.48 1.73 4.75
CA GLU A 147 -17.89 2.82 5.52
C GLU A 147 -16.67 3.42 4.80
N PRO A 148 -16.46 4.75 4.92
CA PRO A 148 -15.28 5.39 4.37
C PRO A 148 -14.00 4.82 5.01
N VAL A 149 -13.03 4.47 4.18
CA VAL A 149 -11.70 4.11 4.66
C VAL A 149 -10.99 5.37 5.09
N VAL A 150 -10.43 5.36 6.29
CA VAL A 150 -9.63 6.45 6.83
C VAL A 150 -8.25 5.93 7.15
N LEU A 151 -7.23 6.54 6.55
CA LEU A 151 -5.82 6.28 6.81
C LEU A 151 -5.18 7.55 7.32
N PHE A 152 -4.26 7.45 8.28
CA PHE A 152 -3.52 8.60 8.76
C PHE A 152 -2.11 8.22 9.21
N ARG A 153 -1.17 9.13 9.03
CA ARG A 153 0.20 8.97 9.49
C ARG A 153 0.24 9.10 11.01
N VAL A 154 1.11 8.32 11.64
CA VAL A 154 1.31 8.32 13.09
C VAL A 154 2.78 8.66 13.36
N PRO A 155 3.09 9.90 13.74
CA PRO A 155 4.47 10.38 13.90
C PRO A 155 5.30 9.58 14.92
N GLU A 156 4.66 9.04 15.96
CA GLU A 156 5.32 8.36 17.08
C GLU A 156 6.10 7.11 16.65
N TRP A 157 5.64 6.44 15.58
CA TRP A 157 6.27 5.23 15.05
C TRP A 157 6.56 5.30 13.55
N ASP A 158 6.53 6.51 12.98
CA ASP A 158 6.83 6.78 11.57
C ASP A 158 6.11 5.81 10.62
N GLY A 159 4.79 5.71 10.78
CA GLY A 159 3.98 4.72 10.09
C GLY A 159 2.60 5.24 9.69
N TRP A 160 1.80 4.36 9.13
CA TRP A 160 0.40 4.61 8.79
C TRP A 160 -0.51 3.78 9.67
N ALA A 161 -1.65 4.33 10.07
CA ALA A 161 -2.74 3.63 10.71
C ALA A 161 -3.99 3.66 9.83
N ALA A 162 -4.84 2.65 9.99
CA ALA A 162 -6.16 2.55 9.38
C ALA A 162 -7.23 2.55 10.47
N GLN A 163 -8.35 3.22 10.21
CA GLN A 163 -9.54 3.11 11.04
C GLN A 163 -10.35 1.89 10.61
N LEU A 164 -10.53 0.95 11.54
CA LEU A 164 -11.30 -0.27 11.37
C LEU A 164 -12.38 -0.29 12.44
N ASP A 165 -13.64 -0.10 12.04
CA ASP A 165 -14.76 0.18 12.93
C ASP A 165 -14.43 1.35 13.92
N ALA A 166 -14.57 1.09 15.23
CA ALA A 166 -14.21 2.01 16.30
C ALA A 166 -12.75 1.90 16.77
N ALA A 167 -11.91 1.14 16.07
CA ALA A 167 -10.52 0.90 16.43
C ALA A 167 -9.55 1.51 15.42
N THR A 168 -8.35 1.83 15.90
CA THR A 168 -7.22 2.24 15.07
C THR A 168 -6.22 1.10 15.04
N VAL A 169 -5.90 0.61 13.85
CA VAL A 169 -4.92 -0.46 13.65
C VAL A 169 -3.74 0.04 12.82
N PRO A 170 -2.53 -0.52 12.99
CA PRO A 170 -1.45 -0.32 12.05
C PRO A 170 -1.88 -0.64 10.63
N ALA A 171 -1.49 0.17 9.65
CA ALA A 171 -1.71 -0.06 8.23
C ALA A 171 -0.42 -0.53 7.55
N ARG A 172 -0.55 -1.27 6.45
CA ARG A 172 0.60 -1.69 5.65
C ARG A 172 1.14 -0.50 4.86
N ALA A 173 2.21 0.12 5.35
CA ALA A 173 2.83 1.31 4.76
C ALA A 173 3.02 1.21 3.24
N SER A 174 3.55 0.09 2.73
CA SER A 174 3.77 -0.10 1.29
C SER A 174 2.49 -0.01 0.46
N ARG A 175 1.34 -0.47 0.98
CA ARG A 175 0.04 -0.36 0.29
C ARG A 175 -0.44 1.09 0.24
N VAL A 176 -0.25 1.82 1.34
CA VAL A 176 -0.64 3.23 1.44
C VAL A 176 0.22 4.09 0.53
N GLU A 177 1.53 3.87 0.54
CA GLU A 177 2.50 4.57 -0.33
C GLU A 177 2.24 4.30 -1.81
N ASP A 178 2.06 3.04 -2.20
CA ASP A 178 1.70 2.65 -3.58
C ASP A 178 0.39 3.35 -4.03
N PHE A 179 -0.56 3.49 -3.12
CA PHE A 179 -1.82 4.19 -3.41
C PHE A 179 -1.60 5.69 -3.61
N ILE A 180 -0.88 6.36 -2.69
CA ILE A 180 -0.53 7.78 -2.78
C ILE A 180 0.17 8.07 -4.11
N GLU A 181 1.17 7.26 -4.49
CA GLU A 181 1.91 7.43 -5.74
C GLU A 181 0.96 7.41 -6.96
N ARG A 182 0.04 6.45 -6.99
CA ARG A 182 -0.92 6.28 -8.11
C ARG A 182 -1.93 7.41 -8.23
N ILE A 183 -2.36 8.00 -7.11
CA ILE A 183 -3.35 9.10 -7.12
C ILE A 183 -2.73 10.49 -7.24
N LEU A 184 -1.46 10.66 -6.87
CA LEU A 184 -0.73 11.93 -7.02
C LEU A 184 -0.04 12.06 -8.38
N SER A 185 0.21 10.94 -9.07
CA SER A 185 0.80 10.94 -10.42
C SER A 185 -0.16 10.47 -11.53
N PRO A 186 -1.45 10.88 -11.55
CA PRO A 186 -2.35 10.45 -12.61
C PRO A 186 -1.91 11.08 -13.93
N ARG A 187 -1.64 10.25 -14.93
CA ARG A 187 -1.34 10.73 -16.28
C ARG A 187 -2.65 10.87 -17.05
N PRO A 188 -3.11 12.10 -17.35
CA PRO A 188 -4.29 12.28 -18.18
C PRO A 188 -3.99 11.78 -19.59
N GLN A 189 -4.83 10.89 -20.08
CA GLN A 189 -4.77 10.38 -21.45
C GLN A 189 -5.51 11.33 -22.40
N ARG A 190 -6.62 11.92 -21.94
CA ARG A 190 -7.40 12.94 -22.65
C ARG A 190 -8.35 13.68 -21.71
N ILE A 191 -8.83 14.83 -22.15
CA ILE A 191 -9.98 15.51 -21.55
C ILE A 191 -11.26 14.86 -22.10
N VAL A 192 -12.17 14.47 -21.20
CA VAL A 192 -13.46 13.84 -21.54
C VAL A 192 -14.54 14.89 -21.72
N THR A 193 -14.60 15.85 -20.80
CA THR A 193 -15.55 16.98 -20.86
C THR A 193 -15.09 18.10 -19.93
N ARG A 194 -15.55 19.32 -20.20
CA ARG A 194 -15.43 20.49 -19.31
C ARG A 194 -16.79 20.98 -18.83
N GLU A 195 -17.88 20.30 -19.19
CA GLU A 195 -19.24 20.72 -18.89
C GLU A 195 -19.76 20.00 -17.64
N PRO A 196 -20.11 20.73 -16.56
CA PRO A 196 -20.59 20.13 -15.32
C PRO A 196 -21.85 19.27 -15.48
N ALA A 197 -22.67 19.52 -16.50
CA ALA A 197 -23.88 18.76 -16.81
C ALA A 197 -23.60 17.25 -17.02
N HIS A 198 -22.37 16.88 -17.39
CA HIS A 198 -21.98 15.49 -17.60
C HIS A 198 -21.41 14.78 -16.37
N HIS A 199 -21.15 15.49 -15.26
CA HIS A 199 -20.49 14.89 -14.09
C HIS A 199 -21.28 13.74 -13.48
N ALA A 200 -22.60 13.88 -13.38
CA ALA A 200 -23.48 12.82 -12.85
C ALA A 200 -23.48 11.58 -13.75
N ALA A 201 -23.57 11.77 -15.07
CA ALA A 201 -23.57 10.67 -16.04
C ALA A 201 -22.25 9.89 -16.07
N LEU A 202 -21.14 10.55 -15.72
CA LEU A 202 -19.81 9.94 -15.62
C LEU A 202 -19.46 9.45 -14.21
N TYR A 203 -20.35 9.65 -13.23
CA TYR A 203 -20.14 9.33 -11.82
C TYR A 203 -18.90 10.01 -11.22
N VAL A 204 -18.56 11.22 -11.67
CA VAL A 204 -17.44 12.03 -11.13
C VAL A 204 -17.95 13.20 -10.27
N SER A 205 -19.07 12.98 -9.58
CA SER A 205 -19.68 13.94 -8.65
C SER A 205 -19.44 13.50 -7.21
N GLY A 206 -19.47 14.43 -6.25
CA GLY A 206 -19.34 14.08 -4.83
C GLY A 206 -20.50 13.24 -4.28
N ALA A 207 -21.62 13.15 -5.00
CA ALA A 207 -22.78 12.36 -4.60
C ALA A 207 -22.78 10.94 -5.17
N THR A 208 -22.17 10.74 -6.34
CA THR A 208 -22.26 9.47 -7.10
C THR A 208 -20.94 8.79 -7.36
N GLY A 209 -19.81 9.50 -7.24
CA GLY A 209 -18.48 8.95 -7.49
C GLY A 209 -17.79 8.47 -6.23
N ASP A 210 -16.71 7.72 -6.42
CA ASP A 210 -15.73 7.47 -5.38
C ASP A 210 -14.94 8.77 -5.14
N SER A 211 -14.76 9.17 -3.88
CA SER A 211 -13.99 10.36 -3.53
C SER A 211 -12.78 10.02 -2.67
N VAL A 212 -11.64 10.61 -3.01
CA VAL A 212 -10.42 10.53 -2.21
C VAL A 212 -10.04 11.94 -1.77
N SER A 213 -10.02 12.18 -0.47
CA SER A 213 -9.50 13.42 0.11
C SER A 213 -8.12 13.16 0.69
N LEU A 214 -7.15 14.02 0.36
CA LEU A 214 -5.85 14.09 0.99
C LEU A 214 -5.80 15.32 1.88
N GLU A 215 -5.37 15.14 3.12
CA GLU A 215 -5.35 16.14 4.17
C GLU A 215 -3.95 16.23 4.77
N ASP A 216 -3.57 17.43 5.21
CA ASP A 216 -2.31 17.70 5.92
C ASP A 216 -2.44 17.51 7.44
N ALA A 217 -1.39 17.87 8.18
CA ALA A 217 -1.32 17.75 9.64
C ALA A 217 -2.39 18.60 10.35
N GLU A 218 -2.83 19.69 9.73
CA GLU A 218 -3.86 20.60 10.24
C GLU A 218 -5.27 20.14 9.83
N GLN A 219 -5.39 18.97 9.20
CA GLN A 219 -6.61 18.43 8.61
C GLN A 219 -7.19 19.34 7.50
N SER A 220 -6.35 20.19 6.93
CA SER A 220 -6.73 20.99 5.76
C SER A 220 -6.68 20.10 4.52
N THR A 221 -7.72 20.16 3.69
CA THR A 221 -7.77 19.38 2.45
C THR A 221 -6.78 19.93 1.44
N LEU A 222 -5.74 19.14 1.13
CA LEU A 222 -4.76 19.43 0.08
C LEU A 222 -5.35 19.23 -1.31
N VAL A 223 -6.06 18.11 -1.52
CA VAL A 223 -6.80 17.83 -2.75
C VAL A 223 -7.97 16.91 -2.48
N ARG A 224 -9.03 17.08 -3.28
CA ARG A 224 -10.10 16.11 -3.41
C ARG A 224 -10.14 15.56 -4.82
N LEU A 225 -10.05 14.25 -4.97
CA LEU A 225 -10.16 13.54 -6.24
C LEU A 225 -11.50 12.83 -6.31
N LEU A 226 -12.15 12.87 -7.46
CA LEU A 226 -13.43 12.22 -7.73
C LEU A 226 -13.24 11.24 -8.88
N PHE A 227 -13.49 9.96 -8.62
CA PHE A 227 -13.37 8.87 -9.58
C PHE A 227 -14.76 8.31 -9.91
N GLY A 228 -14.99 8.05 -11.18
CA GLY A 228 -16.29 7.61 -11.69
C GLY A 228 -16.23 6.32 -12.49
N LEU A 229 -17.05 6.25 -13.54
CA LEU A 229 -17.13 5.06 -14.38
C LEU A 229 -15.78 4.73 -15.04
N PRO A 230 -15.49 3.43 -15.28
CA PRO A 230 -14.48 3.04 -16.24
C PRO A 230 -14.77 3.67 -17.60
N GLY A 231 -13.72 4.08 -18.31
CA GLY A 231 -13.84 4.62 -19.64
C GLY A 231 -14.38 3.60 -20.64
N ARG A 232 -14.92 4.09 -21.76
CA ARG A 232 -15.50 3.22 -22.81
C ARG A 232 -14.50 2.24 -23.41
N ASP A 233 -13.22 2.56 -23.35
CA ASP A 233 -12.10 1.72 -23.79
C ASP A 233 -11.72 0.64 -22.77
N ARG A 234 -12.32 0.63 -21.58
CA ARG A 234 -12.02 -0.26 -20.43
C ARG A 234 -10.57 -0.17 -19.92
N GLY A 235 -9.74 0.67 -20.53
CA GLY A 235 -8.35 0.91 -20.17
C GLY A 235 -8.13 2.28 -19.53
N SER A 236 -9.20 2.97 -19.15
CA SER A 236 -9.14 4.25 -18.46
C SER A 236 -10.18 4.34 -17.35
N LEU A 237 -9.98 5.28 -16.43
CA LEU A 237 -10.89 5.64 -15.36
C LEU A 237 -11.20 7.14 -15.49
N TYR A 238 -12.47 7.53 -15.34
CA TYR A 238 -12.81 8.95 -15.33
C TYR A 238 -12.47 9.56 -13.98
N MET A 239 -11.74 10.68 -14.00
CA MET A 239 -11.29 11.40 -12.81
C MET A 239 -11.56 12.90 -12.95
N ARG A 240 -11.92 13.55 -11.85
CA ARG A 240 -12.07 15.00 -11.75
C ARG A 240 -11.48 15.51 -10.44
N LEU A 241 -10.86 16.69 -10.48
CA LEU A 241 -10.47 17.41 -9.27
C LEU A 241 -11.70 18.07 -8.62
N GLY A 242 -11.80 18.00 -7.30
CA GLY A 242 -12.84 18.69 -6.55
C GLY A 242 -12.80 20.19 -6.82
N GLY A 243 -13.97 20.80 -7.06
CA GLY A 243 -14.08 22.22 -7.45
C GLY A 243 -13.84 22.51 -8.93
N GLU A 244 -13.12 21.64 -9.65
CA GLU A 244 -12.81 21.85 -11.07
C GLU A 244 -13.88 21.26 -12.00
N PRO A 245 -14.19 21.90 -13.14
CA PRO A 245 -15.19 21.41 -14.09
C PRO A 245 -14.66 20.31 -15.03
N THR A 246 -13.33 20.22 -15.20
CA THR A 246 -12.69 19.35 -16.20
C THR A 246 -12.62 17.91 -15.73
N VAL A 247 -13.12 16.99 -16.56
CA VAL A 247 -13.02 15.54 -16.37
C VAL A 247 -11.94 14.99 -17.29
N PHE A 248 -11.06 14.18 -16.73
CA PHE A 248 -9.98 13.50 -17.43
C PHE A 248 -10.27 12.00 -17.52
N ALA A 249 -9.80 11.37 -18.60
CA ALA A 249 -9.59 9.93 -18.61
C ALA A 249 -8.15 9.66 -18.18
N VAL A 250 -7.95 8.88 -17.12
CA VAL A 250 -6.64 8.56 -16.53
C VAL A 250 -6.41 7.05 -16.53
N ASP A 251 -5.20 6.62 -16.20
CA ASP A 251 -4.89 5.20 -15.98
C ASP A 251 -5.81 4.56 -14.91
N PRO A 252 -6.31 3.32 -15.10
CA PRO A 252 -7.25 2.71 -14.18
C PRO A 252 -6.61 2.14 -12.90
N ALA A 253 -5.29 2.22 -12.73
CA ALA A 253 -4.56 1.75 -11.55
C ALA A 253 -5.21 2.08 -10.19
N PRO A 254 -5.75 3.30 -9.93
CA PRO A 254 -6.37 3.61 -8.66
C PRO A 254 -7.63 2.78 -8.36
N SER A 255 -8.35 2.30 -9.37
CA SER A 255 -9.62 1.55 -9.18
C SER A 255 -9.45 0.33 -8.28
N PHE A 256 -8.30 -0.34 -8.34
CA PHE A 256 -7.99 -1.48 -7.50
C PHE A 256 -8.02 -1.15 -6.01
N PHE A 257 -7.63 0.07 -5.61
CA PHE A 257 -7.58 0.52 -4.21
C PHE A 257 -8.93 1.08 -3.75
N LEU A 258 -9.66 1.77 -4.62
CA LEU A 258 -10.98 2.34 -4.31
C LEU A 258 -12.00 1.26 -3.90
N THR A 259 -11.85 0.07 -4.48
CA THR A 259 -12.67 -1.12 -4.20
C THR A 259 -12.29 -1.86 -2.91
N ARG A 260 -11.26 -1.42 -2.17
CA ARG A 260 -10.74 -2.12 -0.98
C ARG A 260 -11.33 -1.60 0.32
N GLU A 261 -11.74 -2.55 1.16
CA GLU A 261 -12.23 -2.31 2.52
C GLU A 261 -11.08 -1.98 3.50
N SER A 262 -11.42 -1.49 4.70
CA SER A 262 -10.45 -1.04 5.71
C SER A 262 -9.45 -2.15 6.09
N GLU A 263 -9.89 -3.40 6.11
CA GLU A 263 -9.09 -4.60 6.41
C GLU A 263 -7.95 -4.81 5.42
N TYR A 264 -8.13 -4.42 4.15
CA TYR A 264 -7.06 -4.48 3.16
C TYR A 264 -5.91 -3.53 3.52
N TRP A 265 -6.21 -2.42 4.16
CA TRP A 265 -5.20 -1.44 4.55
C TRP A 265 -4.49 -1.85 5.83
N ALA A 266 -5.16 -2.60 6.70
CA ALA A 266 -4.61 -3.07 7.97
C ALA A 266 -3.37 -3.97 7.79
N ASP A 267 -2.38 -3.75 8.65
CA ASP A 267 -1.27 -4.65 8.82
C ASP A 267 -1.66 -5.81 9.74
N THR A 268 -1.95 -6.95 9.12
CA THR A 268 -2.34 -8.17 9.83
C THR A 268 -1.17 -8.93 10.43
N ARG A 269 0.07 -8.43 10.30
CA ARG A 269 1.23 -9.02 10.98
C ARG A 269 1.10 -8.80 12.48
N VAL A 270 1.27 -9.88 13.25
CA VAL A 270 1.29 -9.84 14.72
C VAL A 270 2.43 -8.93 15.21
N PHE A 271 3.52 -8.87 14.44
CA PHE A 271 4.66 -8.01 14.67
C PHE A 271 5.04 -7.27 13.36
N PRO A 272 4.64 -6.00 13.20
CA PRO A 272 4.74 -5.31 11.90
C PRO A 272 6.15 -4.81 11.53
N ALA A 273 7.05 -4.68 12.50
CA ALA A 273 8.42 -4.21 12.28
C ALA A 273 9.44 -5.34 12.54
N PRO A 274 10.61 -5.34 11.87
CA PRO A 274 11.74 -6.16 12.27
C PRO A 274 12.13 -5.78 13.69
N ILE A 275 12.19 -6.76 14.57
CA ILE A 275 12.46 -6.51 15.97
C ILE A 275 13.81 -7.14 16.32
N ASP A 276 14.68 -6.33 16.93
CA ASP A 276 15.90 -6.85 17.55
C ASP A 276 15.55 -7.44 18.92
N ILE A 277 15.84 -8.72 19.12
CA ILE A 277 15.33 -9.49 20.26
C ILE A 277 16.51 -9.93 21.10
N ASP A 278 16.57 -9.40 22.31
CA ASP A 278 17.58 -9.77 23.30
C ASP A 278 17.06 -10.81 24.30
N ARG A 279 15.74 -10.90 24.51
CA ARG A 279 15.16 -11.83 25.48
C ARG A 279 13.75 -12.32 25.12
N VAL A 280 13.53 -13.62 25.19
CA VAL A 280 12.20 -14.23 24.96
C VAL A 280 11.84 -15.08 26.15
N GLU A 281 10.67 -14.83 26.73
CA GLU A 281 10.17 -15.51 27.91
C GLU A 281 8.85 -16.21 27.57
N PHE A 282 8.82 -17.53 27.64
CA PHE A 282 7.63 -18.34 27.41
C PHE A 282 7.04 -18.75 28.75
N VAL A 283 5.80 -18.33 29.04
CA VAL A 283 5.11 -18.64 30.30
C VAL A 283 3.96 -19.60 30.02
N ARG A 284 4.08 -20.85 30.46
CA ARG A 284 3.10 -21.91 30.19
C ARG A 284 2.82 -22.74 31.44
N TYR A 285 1.57 -22.79 31.89
CA TYR A 285 1.13 -23.59 33.05
C TYR A 285 1.95 -23.40 34.34
N GLY A 286 2.50 -22.20 34.55
CA GLY A 286 3.38 -21.89 35.69
C GLY A 286 4.87 -22.16 35.44
N ASP A 287 5.22 -22.85 34.35
CA ASP A 287 6.59 -22.99 33.88
C ASP A 287 7.01 -21.76 33.06
N THR A 288 8.22 -21.26 33.30
CA THR A 288 8.79 -20.12 32.60
C THR A 288 10.10 -20.54 31.94
N HIS A 289 10.17 -20.48 30.61
CA HIS A 289 11.40 -20.69 29.84
C HIS A 289 11.93 -19.34 29.36
N VAL A 290 13.19 -19.03 29.66
CA VAL A 290 13.79 -17.72 29.34
C VAL A 290 14.98 -17.93 28.43
N PHE A 291 14.82 -17.49 27.19
CA PHE A 291 15.89 -17.42 26.22
C PHE A 291 16.50 -16.03 26.24
N VAL A 292 17.80 -15.92 26.50
CA VAL A 292 18.55 -14.66 26.46
C VAL A 292 19.57 -14.73 25.34
N ARG A 293 19.59 -13.70 24.49
CA ARG A 293 20.61 -13.49 23.46
C ARG A 293 21.81 -12.76 24.07
N GLU A 294 22.98 -13.35 23.92
CA GLU A 294 24.26 -12.77 24.26
C GLU A 294 25.12 -12.66 23.00
N TYR A 295 25.78 -11.53 22.82
CA TYR A 295 26.78 -11.37 21.75
C TYR A 295 28.15 -11.78 22.28
N ARG A 296 28.70 -12.89 21.79
CA ARG A 296 30.02 -13.40 22.21
C ARG A 296 30.84 -13.78 20.99
N ASP A 297 32.10 -13.33 20.97
CA ASP A 297 33.07 -13.64 19.91
C ASP A 297 32.57 -13.32 18.49
N GLY A 298 31.77 -12.24 18.35
CA GLY A 298 31.23 -11.82 17.06
C GLY A 298 29.98 -12.58 16.61
N GLN A 299 29.42 -13.46 17.45
CA GLN A 299 28.26 -14.30 17.13
C GLN A 299 27.16 -14.17 18.19
N ASP A 300 25.91 -14.30 17.75
CA ASP A 300 24.76 -14.41 18.65
C ASP A 300 24.71 -15.80 19.28
N VAL A 301 24.70 -15.84 20.60
CA VAL A 301 24.54 -17.05 21.40
C VAL A 301 23.23 -16.93 22.18
N TRP A 302 22.42 -17.98 22.15
CA TRP A 302 21.18 -18.03 22.92
C TRP A 302 21.34 -18.98 24.12
N ASN A 303 20.91 -18.55 25.30
CA ASN A 303 20.97 -19.33 26.53
C ASN A 303 19.56 -19.54 27.11
N ASP A 304 19.25 -20.76 27.55
CA ASP A 304 18.05 -21.09 28.35
C ASP A 304 18.49 -21.36 29.80
N GLY A 305 18.61 -20.28 30.58
CA GLY A 305 19.19 -20.32 31.92
C GLY A 305 20.67 -20.73 31.93
N ALA A 306 20.95 -22.02 32.16
CA ALA A 306 22.30 -22.55 32.32
C ALA A 306 22.87 -23.23 31.06
N ALA A 307 22.05 -23.49 30.05
CA ALA A 307 22.46 -24.24 28.86
C ALA A 307 22.47 -23.37 27.61
N ARG A 308 23.51 -23.53 26.79
CA ARG A 308 23.56 -22.95 25.43
C ARG A 308 22.55 -23.66 24.55
N VAL A 309 21.73 -22.87 23.86
CA VAL A 309 20.73 -23.34 22.90
C VAL A 309 21.26 -23.13 21.49
N ASP A 310 20.93 -24.04 20.58
CA ASP A 310 21.20 -23.86 19.15
C ASP A 310 20.47 -22.61 18.64
N ALA A 311 21.26 -21.60 18.27
CA ALA A 311 20.75 -20.34 17.75
C ALA A 311 19.83 -20.55 16.54
N SER A 312 20.09 -21.55 15.69
CA SER A 312 19.27 -21.82 14.50
C SER A 312 17.84 -22.19 14.86
N ARG A 313 17.64 -22.92 15.97
CA ARG A 313 16.31 -23.30 16.47
C ARG A 313 15.54 -22.10 17.00
N VAL A 314 16.20 -21.24 17.78
CA VAL A 314 15.58 -20.03 18.34
C VAL A 314 15.23 -19.06 17.21
N HIS A 315 16.16 -18.80 16.29
CA HIS A 315 15.91 -17.94 15.13
C HIS A 315 14.79 -18.47 14.23
N GLY A 316 14.72 -19.79 14.00
CA GLY A 316 13.63 -20.40 13.23
C GLY A 316 12.26 -20.12 13.85
N LYS A 317 12.13 -20.29 15.17
CA LYS A 317 10.89 -20.03 15.90
C LYS A 317 10.53 -18.55 15.98
N LEU A 318 11.51 -17.69 16.23
CA LEU A 318 11.30 -16.25 16.20
C LEU A 318 10.84 -15.83 14.80
N ARG A 319 11.54 -16.25 13.74
CA ARG A 319 11.13 -15.95 12.36
C ARG A 319 9.69 -16.39 12.08
N ALA A 320 9.28 -17.58 12.54
CA ALA A 320 7.90 -18.04 12.41
C ALA A 320 6.92 -17.14 13.19
N LEU A 321 7.24 -16.77 14.43
CA LEU A 321 6.45 -15.87 15.27
C LEU A 321 6.29 -14.47 14.65
N PHE A 322 7.37 -13.88 14.14
CA PHE A 322 7.35 -12.58 13.44
C PHE A 322 6.72 -12.67 12.05
N GLY A 323 6.70 -13.86 11.45
CA GLY A 323 6.04 -14.15 10.19
C GLY A 323 4.54 -14.36 10.30
N LEU A 324 3.98 -14.41 11.51
CA LEU A 324 2.55 -14.64 11.71
C LEU A 324 1.74 -13.50 11.10
N GLN A 325 0.88 -13.87 10.15
CA GLN A 325 -0.15 -13.02 9.58
C GLN A 325 -1.51 -13.54 10.02
N ALA A 326 -2.35 -12.63 10.49
CA ALA A 326 -3.73 -12.92 10.81
C ALA A 326 -4.60 -12.86 9.56
N ASP A 327 -5.64 -13.66 9.54
CA ASP A 327 -6.73 -13.57 8.55
C ASP A 327 -7.59 -12.33 8.83
N SER A 328 -7.72 -11.95 10.10
CA SER A 328 -8.46 -10.78 10.55
C SER A 328 -7.83 -10.17 11.80
N VAL A 329 -7.98 -8.85 11.94
CA VAL A 329 -7.61 -8.09 13.14
C VAL A 329 -8.86 -7.43 13.66
N ARG A 330 -9.13 -7.58 14.96
CA ARG A 330 -10.26 -6.94 15.63
C ARG A 330 -9.84 -6.41 16.99
N ARG A 331 -10.60 -5.46 17.52
CA ARG A 331 -10.44 -5.00 18.91
C ARG A 331 -10.61 -6.18 19.87
N ALA A 332 -9.67 -6.35 20.79
CA ALA A 332 -9.73 -7.45 21.74
C ALA A 332 -10.85 -7.26 22.76
N ARG A 333 -11.53 -8.37 23.06
CA ARG A 333 -12.09 -8.58 24.40
C ARG A 333 -11.03 -9.34 25.20
N PRO A 334 -10.70 -8.91 26.44
CA PRO A 334 -9.76 -9.64 27.28
C PRO A 334 -10.19 -11.11 27.38
N PHE A 335 -9.24 -12.02 27.18
CA PHE A 335 -9.44 -13.44 27.41
C PHE A 335 -8.28 -14.02 28.21
N VAL A 336 -8.54 -15.12 28.91
CA VAL A 336 -7.52 -15.88 29.65
C VAL A 336 -6.91 -16.90 28.70
N GLY A 337 -5.59 -16.93 28.61
CA GLY A 337 -4.86 -17.80 27.69
C GLY A 337 -3.41 -18.03 28.11
N GLU A 338 -2.71 -18.87 27.35
CA GLU A 338 -1.25 -19.04 27.47
C GLU A 338 -0.55 -17.74 27.06
N THR A 339 0.60 -17.42 27.65
CA THR A 339 1.24 -16.11 27.45
C THR A 339 2.72 -16.25 27.07
N ILE A 340 3.10 -15.57 25.99
CA ILE A 340 4.49 -15.39 25.58
C ILE A 340 4.86 -13.94 25.84
N VAL A 341 5.93 -13.72 26.57
CA VAL A 341 6.47 -12.40 26.86
C VAL A 341 7.76 -12.22 26.06
N VAL A 342 7.71 -11.43 25.00
CA VAL A 342 8.88 -11.11 24.17
C VAL A 342 9.44 -9.77 24.65
N ARG A 343 10.66 -9.76 25.20
CA ARG A 343 11.35 -8.53 25.62
C ARG A 343 12.40 -8.14 24.60
N LEU A 344 12.53 -6.84 24.39
CA LEU A 344 13.35 -6.28 23.33
C LEU A 344 14.14 -5.09 23.87
N ASP A 345 15.44 -5.14 23.65
CA ASP A 345 16.42 -4.14 24.03
C ASP A 345 16.29 -3.70 25.50
N GLY A 346 15.84 -4.61 26.37
CA GLY A 346 15.52 -4.36 27.78
C GLY A 346 14.47 -3.28 28.06
N ARG A 347 13.79 -2.72 27.04
CA ARG A 347 12.89 -1.56 27.17
C ARG A 347 11.49 -1.79 26.63
N ARG A 348 11.33 -2.75 25.71
CA ARG A 348 10.03 -3.04 25.08
C ARG A 348 9.59 -4.46 25.44
N GLU A 349 8.34 -4.64 25.81
CA GLU A 349 7.78 -5.94 26.20
C GLU A 349 6.50 -6.20 25.42
N TYR A 350 6.48 -7.22 24.58
CA TYR A 350 5.30 -7.71 23.90
C TYR A 350 4.74 -8.90 24.66
N VAL A 351 3.56 -8.75 25.23
CA VAL A 351 2.79 -9.81 25.86
C VAL A 351 1.83 -10.35 24.80
N VAL A 352 2.09 -11.57 24.35
CA VAL A 352 1.28 -12.32 23.41
C VAL A 352 0.47 -13.35 24.19
N THR A 353 -0.78 -13.04 24.49
CA THR A 353 -1.70 -14.00 25.11
C THR A 353 -2.46 -14.72 24.02
N TYR A 354 -2.55 -16.05 24.06
CA TYR A 354 -3.27 -16.80 23.06
C TYR A 354 -4.20 -17.84 23.65
N SER A 355 -5.35 -18.03 23.00
CA SER A 355 -6.32 -19.06 23.36
C SER A 355 -6.81 -19.78 22.11
N GLY A 356 -6.94 -21.11 22.22
CA GLY A 356 -7.54 -21.94 21.19
C GLY A 356 -9.05 -21.75 21.24
N VAL A 357 -9.58 -20.85 20.41
CA VAL A 357 -11.02 -20.62 20.33
C VAL A 357 -11.69 -21.60 19.35
N ASP A 358 -10.91 -22.35 18.57
CA ASP A 358 -11.40 -23.41 17.69
C ASP A 358 -10.27 -24.42 17.33
N GLU A 359 -10.61 -25.56 16.74
CA GLU A 359 -9.65 -26.50 16.15
C GLU A 359 -8.85 -25.88 15.00
N SER A 360 -9.40 -24.85 14.34
CA SER A 360 -8.84 -24.25 13.13
C SER A 360 -7.99 -22.99 13.34
N ALA A 361 -8.20 -22.25 14.44
CA ALA A 361 -7.62 -20.93 14.63
C ALA A 361 -7.23 -20.61 16.07
N VAL A 362 -6.21 -19.78 16.22
CA VAL A 362 -5.73 -19.26 17.50
C VAL A 362 -5.99 -17.76 17.54
N SER A 363 -6.67 -17.33 18.61
CA SER A 363 -6.80 -15.90 18.92
C SER A 363 -5.52 -15.47 19.62
N VAL A 364 -4.79 -14.54 19.00
CA VAL A 364 -3.53 -14.00 19.51
C VAL A 364 -3.75 -12.56 19.92
N MET A 365 -3.55 -12.25 21.19
CA MET A 365 -3.67 -10.93 21.78
C MET A 365 -2.29 -10.34 22.03
N VAL A 366 -1.94 -9.25 21.34
CA VAL A 366 -0.63 -8.60 21.50
C VAL A 366 -0.77 -7.30 22.29
N ARG A 367 0.00 -7.16 23.36
CA ARG A 367 0.16 -5.91 24.12
C ARG A 367 1.63 -5.52 24.14
N GLY A 368 2.00 -4.32 23.68
CA GLY A 368 3.38 -3.86 23.76
C GLY A 368 3.55 -2.35 23.78
N PRO A 369 4.71 -1.84 24.24
CA PRO A 369 4.87 -0.44 24.68
C PRO A 369 4.94 0.61 23.57
N ARG A 370 4.76 0.24 22.30
CA ARG A 370 4.85 1.20 21.19
C ARG A 370 3.87 0.99 20.03
N LEU A 371 3.04 -0.06 20.05
CA LEU A 371 2.07 -0.24 18.95
C LEU A 371 0.86 0.67 19.09
N TYR A 372 0.57 1.22 20.29
CA TYR A 372 -0.69 1.89 20.58
C TYR A 372 -0.51 3.06 21.57
N GLU A 373 0.22 4.11 21.17
CA GLU A 373 0.30 5.39 21.91
C GLU A 373 -0.82 6.38 21.53
N THR A 374 -1.99 5.89 21.14
CA THR A 374 -3.24 6.68 21.16
C THR A 374 -3.80 6.87 22.58
N GLY A 375 -3.05 6.51 23.62
CA GLY A 375 -3.54 6.44 25.01
C GLY A 375 -4.47 5.26 25.27
N THR A 376 -4.64 4.38 24.30
CA THR A 376 -5.47 3.18 24.42
C THR A 376 -4.57 1.97 24.66
N THR A 377 -4.65 1.37 25.84
CA THR A 377 -4.09 0.02 26.12
C THR A 377 -4.90 -1.07 25.40
N GLU A 378 -5.40 -0.76 24.21
CA GLU A 378 -6.27 -1.64 23.46
C GLU A 378 -5.44 -2.77 22.89
N ALA A 379 -5.73 -3.95 23.42
CA ALA A 379 -5.26 -5.19 22.84
C ALA A 379 -6.01 -5.43 21.52
N PHE A 380 -5.32 -6.05 20.57
CA PHE A 380 -5.91 -6.52 19.32
C PHE A 380 -5.89 -8.04 19.30
N VAL A 381 -6.99 -8.63 18.83
CA VAL A 381 -7.05 -10.06 18.58
C VAL A 381 -6.79 -10.29 17.10
N TYR A 382 -5.69 -10.99 16.85
CA TYR A 382 -5.29 -11.53 15.58
C TYR A 382 -5.82 -12.96 15.51
N THR A 383 -6.63 -13.27 14.50
CA THR A 383 -7.04 -14.66 14.24
C THR A 383 -6.02 -15.28 13.30
N VAL A 384 -5.22 -16.21 13.82
CA VAL A 384 -4.12 -16.85 13.10
C VAL A 384 -4.46 -18.32 12.85
N PRO A 385 -4.20 -18.89 11.65
CA PRO A 385 -4.36 -20.32 11.42
C PRO A 385 -3.57 -21.15 12.42
N ARG A 386 -4.20 -22.18 13.01
CA ARG A 386 -3.60 -22.96 14.11
C ARG A 386 -2.27 -23.59 13.73
N ASP A 387 -2.16 -24.16 12.54
CA ASP A 387 -0.94 -24.85 12.09
C ASP A 387 0.25 -23.89 12.02
N ASN A 388 0.04 -22.70 11.43
CA ASN A 388 1.06 -21.63 11.39
C ASN A 388 1.50 -21.21 12.79
N PHE A 389 0.56 -21.17 13.73
CA PHE A 389 0.83 -20.77 15.11
C PHE A 389 1.60 -21.86 15.88
N LEU A 390 1.22 -23.13 15.74
CA LEU A 390 1.89 -24.25 16.40
C LEU A 390 3.33 -24.42 15.92
N ASP A 391 3.59 -24.19 14.63
CA ASP A 391 4.95 -24.19 14.07
C ASP A 391 5.82 -23.08 14.68
N ALA A 392 5.20 -21.94 15.04
CA ALA A 392 5.89 -20.79 15.62
C ALA A 392 6.23 -20.97 17.11
N ILE A 393 5.46 -21.75 17.86
CA ILE A 393 5.69 -21.93 19.31
C ILE A 393 6.70 -23.06 19.57
N PRO A 394 7.64 -22.88 20.52
CA PRO A 394 8.34 -24.01 21.10
C PRO A 394 7.35 -24.88 21.87
N VAL A 395 6.82 -25.90 21.21
CA VAL A 395 6.29 -27.05 21.93
C VAL A 395 7.49 -27.61 22.68
N GLY A 396 7.47 -27.53 24.01
CA GLY A 396 8.47 -28.21 24.80
C GLY A 396 8.47 -29.66 24.33
N GLU A 397 9.53 -30.08 23.63
CA GLU A 397 9.79 -31.50 23.42
C GLU A 397 9.74 -32.06 24.83
N GLY A 398 8.68 -32.81 25.13
CA GLY A 398 8.47 -33.34 26.47
C GLY A 398 9.80 -33.96 26.86
N ARG A 399 10.47 -33.37 27.86
CA ARG A 399 11.57 -34.05 28.52
C ARG A 399 10.90 -35.28 29.10
N SER A 400 10.92 -36.37 28.34
CA SER A 400 10.70 -37.71 28.86
C SER A 400 11.74 -37.84 29.95
N ARG A 401 11.32 -37.60 31.19
CA ARG A 401 12.15 -37.82 32.37
C ARG A 401 12.46 -39.30 32.47
#